data_AF-A0A388LSS4-F1
#
_entry.id   AF-A0A388LSS4-F1
#
_cell.length_a   1.000
_cell.length_b   1.000
_cell.length_c   1.000
_cell.angle_alpha   90.00
_cell.angle_beta   90.00
_cell.angle_gamma   90.00
#
_symmetry.space_group_name_H-M   'P 1'
#
loop_
_entity.id
_entity.type
_entity.pdbx_description
1 polymer ?
#
loop_
_entity_poly.entity_id
_entity_poly.type
_entity_poly.pdbx_seq_one_letter_code
_entity_poly.pdbx_strand_id
1 'polypeptide(L)'
;MPDFCGGDSGFDGGVAKAVPDFCGGDSGFDDGCAEALPDFCGGDSGFDGGGAEALPDFYGGASGFHGGGAEALPDFCGGNSGFDGGGAEALPDFYGGDSGFDGGGVEALPDFYGGASGFHGCGAEVLPDFCVGDSGFDGGGAEALLDFCGEDSGFNGGGAETLSDFCSNGTGFTAVTTIFLH
;
A
#
# COMPACT_ATOMS: atom_id res chain seq x y z
N MET A 1 -6.25 27.36 3.42
CA MET A 1 -7.51 27.25 2.66
C MET A 1 -8.45 26.40 3.51
N PRO A 2 -9.77 26.63 3.58
CA PRO A 2 -10.62 25.83 4.47
C PRO A 2 -10.82 24.43 3.91
N ASP A 3 -10.86 23.44 4.79
CA ASP A 3 -11.08 22.03 4.48
C ASP A 3 -12.47 21.83 3.85
N PHE A 4 -12.58 20.90 2.91
CA PHE A 4 -13.84 20.56 2.27
C PHE A 4 -14.63 19.62 3.18
N CYS A 5 -15.55 20.18 3.98
CA CYS A 5 -16.39 19.41 4.89
C CYS A 5 -17.81 19.19 4.35
N GLY A 6 -18.11 17.95 3.94
CA GLY A 6 -19.45 17.46 3.60
C GLY A 6 -19.84 17.47 2.11
N GLY A 7 -20.58 16.43 1.70
CA GLY A 7 -20.95 16.18 0.30
C GLY A 7 -19.80 15.57 -0.51
N ASP A 8 -20.12 15.09 -1.71
CA ASP A 8 -19.13 14.51 -2.61
C ASP A 8 -18.33 15.62 -3.31
N SER A 9 -17.04 15.42 -3.49
CA SER A 9 -16.10 16.42 -4.00
C SER A 9 -15.12 15.82 -5.00
N GLY A 10 -14.60 16.65 -5.90
CA GLY A 10 -13.62 16.23 -6.89
C GLY A 10 -12.76 17.42 -7.28
N PHE A 11 -11.45 17.19 -7.39
CA PHE A 11 -10.48 18.21 -7.74
C PHE A 11 -9.60 17.71 -8.87
N ASP A 12 -9.58 18.47 -9.96
CA ASP A 12 -8.67 18.28 -11.09
C ASP A 12 -7.67 19.45 -11.03
N GLY A 13 -6.42 19.09 -10.75
CA GLY A 13 -5.36 19.99 -10.33
C GLY A 13 -4.34 20.35 -11.41
N GLY A 14 -3.68 21.47 -11.16
CA GLY A 14 -2.37 21.81 -11.70
C GLY A 14 -1.59 22.53 -10.61
N VAL A 15 -0.29 22.78 -10.81
CA VAL A 15 0.69 23.22 -9.79
C VAL A 15 0.10 24.11 -8.67
N ALA A 16 -0.31 23.48 -7.58
CA ALA A 16 -0.85 24.14 -6.39
C ALA A 16 0.20 24.14 -5.26
N LYS A 17 0.26 25.24 -4.51
CA LYS A 17 1.14 25.35 -3.34
C LYS A 17 0.64 24.55 -2.14
N ALA A 18 -0.67 24.38 -2.02
CA ALA A 18 -1.33 23.55 -1.02
C ALA A 18 -2.79 23.36 -1.44
N VAL A 19 -3.30 22.14 -1.28
CA VAL A 19 -4.71 21.78 -1.48
C VAL A 19 -5.33 21.50 -0.09
N PRO A 20 -6.61 21.82 0.16
CA PRO A 20 -7.25 21.55 1.45
C PRO A 20 -7.61 20.07 1.60
N ASP A 21 -7.60 19.59 2.83
CA ASP A 21 -8.03 18.23 3.15
C ASP A 21 -9.51 18.01 2.83
N PHE A 22 -9.84 16.77 2.45
CA PHE A 22 -11.19 16.34 2.13
C PHE A 22 -11.78 15.59 3.32
N CYS A 23 -12.91 16.08 3.84
CA CYS A 23 -13.59 15.50 4.98
C CYS A 23 -15.09 15.29 4.69
N GLY A 24 -15.59 14.06 4.66
CA GLY A 24 -17.02 13.79 4.60
C GLY A 24 -17.46 12.81 3.51
N GLY A 25 -18.03 13.31 2.42
CA GLY A 25 -18.56 12.47 1.33
C GLY A 25 -17.44 11.92 0.45
N ASP A 26 -17.81 11.34 -0.68
CA ASP A 26 -16.84 10.72 -1.58
C ASP A 26 -15.95 11.79 -2.22
N SER A 27 -14.68 11.48 -2.46
CA SER A 27 -13.67 12.45 -2.89
C SER A 27 -12.73 11.90 -3.97
N GLY A 28 -12.26 12.78 -4.85
CA GLY A 28 -11.32 12.42 -5.91
C GLY A 28 -10.35 13.55 -6.18
N PHE A 29 -9.07 13.23 -6.38
CA PHE A 29 -8.04 14.21 -6.68
C PHE A 29 -7.11 13.70 -7.77
N ASP A 30 -7.02 14.47 -8.86
CA ASP A 30 -6.12 14.19 -9.98
C ASP A 30 -5.13 15.37 -10.10
N ASP A 31 -3.83 15.19 -9.79
CA ASP A 31 -2.81 16.24 -10.03
C ASP A 31 -1.41 15.66 -10.23
N GLY A 32 -0.66 16.26 -11.15
CA GLY A 32 0.67 15.81 -11.51
C GLY A 32 1.80 16.30 -10.61
N CYS A 33 1.62 17.41 -9.86
CA CYS A 33 2.66 18.03 -9.01
C CYS A 33 2.07 19.07 -8.02
N ALA A 34 1.88 18.73 -6.74
CA ALA A 34 1.66 19.72 -5.68
C ALA A 34 2.79 19.67 -4.63
N GLU A 35 3.10 20.80 -3.99
CA GLU A 35 4.07 20.84 -2.89
C GLU A 35 3.53 20.19 -1.61
N ALA A 36 2.21 20.17 -1.43
CA ALA A 36 1.52 19.48 -0.36
C ALA A 36 0.18 18.95 -0.88
N LEU A 37 -0.03 17.64 -0.75
CA LEU A 37 -1.22 16.93 -1.17
C LEU A 37 -2.24 16.86 -0.02
N PRO A 38 -3.55 16.74 -0.31
CA PRO A 38 -4.62 16.80 0.70
C PRO A 38 -4.89 15.44 1.32
N ASP A 39 -5.07 15.36 2.64
CA ASP A 39 -5.50 14.11 3.27
C ASP A 39 -7.00 13.86 3.04
N PHE A 40 -7.39 12.59 2.99
CA PHE A 40 -8.76 12.16 2.76
C PHE A 40 -9.35 11.50 4.01
N CYS A 41 -10.51 11.97 4.44
CA CYS A 41 -11.21 11.48 5.62
C CYS A 41 -12.72 11.34 5.35
N GLY A 42 -13.30 10.15 5.48
CA GLY A 42 -14.75 9.95 5.44
C GLY A 42 -15.22 8.91 4.43
N GLY A 43 -15.81 9.37 3.32
CA GLY A 43 -16.36 8.53 2.25
C GLY A 43 -15.28 7.86 1.41
N ASP A 44 -15.70 7.33 0.26
CA ASP A 44 -14.79 6.69 -0.66
C ASP A 44 -13.87 7.73 -1.31
N SER A 45 -12.61 7.41 -1.53
CA SER A 45 -11.58 8.36 -1.95
C SER A 45 -10.68 7.81 -3.06
N GLY A 46 -10.24 8.70 -3.94
CA GLY A 46 -9.36 8.36 -5.05
C GLY A 46 -8.31 9.43 -5.30
N PHE A 47 -7.08 9.00 -5.60
CA PHE A 47 -5.99 9.88 -5.96
C PHE A 47 -5.22 9.36 -7.17
N ASP A 48 -5.00 10.22 -8.15
CA ASP A 48 -4.09 9.99 -9.29
C ASP A 48 -3.04 11.11 -9.34
N GLY A 49 -1.77 10.77 -9.11
CA GLY A 49 -0.69 11.77 -9.07
C GLY A 49 0.64 11.24 -8.55
N GLY A 50 1.70 12.06 -8.61
CA GLY A 50 3.02 11.63 -8.12
C GLY A 50 4.06 12.74 -8.05
N GLY A 51 5.29 12.37 -7.69
CA GLY A 51 6.43 13.29 -7.64
C GLY A 51 6.36 14.36 -6.55
N ALA A 52 5.55 14.14 -5.50
CA ALA A 52 5.54 14.95 -4.29
C ALA A 52 6.50 14.38 -3.25
N GLU A 53 6.99 15.18 -2.30
CA GLU A 53 7.83 14.66 -1.20
C GLU A 53 7.04 13.69 -0.30
N ALA A 54 5.75 13.98 -0.05
CA ALA A 54 4.82 13.14 0.69
C ALA A 54 3.47 13.04 -0.03
N LEU A 55 2.88 11.85 -0.02
CA LEU A 55 1.57 11.53 -0.58
C LEU A 55 0.47 11.57 0.49
N PRO A 56 -0.82 11.62 0.12
CA PRO A 56 -1.91 11.91 1.05
C PRO A 56 -2.40 10.70 1.81
N ASP A 57 -2.65 10.82 3.11
CA ASP A 57 -3.22 9.71 3.88
C ASP A 57 -4.72 9.53 3.61
N PHE A 58 -5.20 8.28 3.71
CA PHE A 58 -6.59 7.91 3.47
C PHE A 58 -7.22 7.28 4.70
N TYR A 59 -8.25 7.93 5.23
CA TYR A 59 -9.01 7.46 6.39
C TYR A 59 -10.51 7.32 6.07
N GLY A 60 -11.11 6.17 6.35
CA GLY A 60 -12.56 6.00 6.29
C GLY A 60 -13.05 4.96 5.28
N GLY A 61 -13.64 5.40 4.17
CA GLY A 61 -14.25 4.56 3.14
C GLY A 61 -13.24 3.77 2.32
N ALA A 62 -13.69 3.22 1.19
CA ALA A 62 -12.80 2.58 0.24
C ALA A 62 -11.86 3.62 -0.39
N SER A 63 -10.62 3.24 -0.65
CA SER A 63 -9.59 4.16 -1.13
C SER A 63 -8.78 3.56 -2.27
N GLY A 64 -8.38 4.40 -3.21
CA GLY A 64 -7.56 4.03 -4.36
C GLY A 64 -6.51 5.08 -4.65
N PHE A 65 -5.25 4.64 -4.78
CA PHE A 65 -4.13 5.50 -5.14
C PHE A 65 -3.46 4.96 -6.40
N HIS A 66 -3.21 5.85 -7.37
CA HIS A 66 -2.37 5.59 -8.53
C HIS A 66 -1.28 6.65 -8.62
N GLY A 67 0.00 6.27 -8.59
CA GLY A 67 1.06 7.27 -8.47
C GLY A 67 2.45 6.76 -8.14
N GLY A 68 3.40 7.65 -7.90
CA GLY A 68 4.75 7.23 -7.46
C GLY A 68 5.79 8.34 -7.43
N GLY A 69 7.03 7.96 -7.13
CA GLY A 69 8.18 8.87 -7.08
C GLY A 69 8.12 9.86 -5.92
N ALA A 70 7.55 9.44 -4.79
CA ALA A 70 7.55 10.19 -3.53
C ALA A 70 8.53 9.57 -2.53
N GLU A 71 9.05 10.35 -1.58
CA GLU A 71 9.90 9.80 -0.51
C GLU A 71 9.08 8.94 0.45
N ALA A 72 7.85 9.39 0.76
CA ALA A 72 6.89 8.67 1.60
C ALA A 72 5.57 8.42 0.85
N LEU A 73 5.10 7.17 0.93
CA LEU A 73 3.82 6.72 0.39
C LEU A 73 2.70 6.85 1.45
N PRO A 74 1.42 6.84 1.03
CA PRO A 74 0.30 7.19 1.92
C PRO A 74 -0.09 6.06 2.85
N ASP A 75 -0.56 6.37 4.06
CA ASP A 75 -1.17 5.38 4.95
C ASP A 75 -2.66 5.20 4.64
N PHE A 76 -3.14 3.96 4.70
CA PHE A 76 -4.54 3.62 4.47
C PHE A 76 -5.18 3.04 5.72
N CYS A 77 -6.27 3.64 6.19
CA CYS A 77 -6.96 3.18 7.39
C CYS A 77 -8.49 3.23 7.23
N GLY A 78 -9.14 2.07 7.23
CA GLY A 78 -10.60 1.97 7.20
C GLY A 78 -11.09 0.89 6.24
N GLY A 79 -11.70 1.33 5.13
CA GLY A 79 -12.30 0.46 4.12
C GLY A 79 -11.28 -0.26 3.25
N ASN A 80 -11.79 -0.86 2.17
CA ASN A 80 -10.94 -1.57 1.23
C ASN A 80 -10.03 -0.59 0.50
N SER A 81 -8.75 -0.94 0.35
CA SER A 81 -7.71 -0.01 -0.08
C SER A 81 -6.88 -0.61 -1.21
N GLY A 82 -6.53 0.20 -2.21
CA GLY A 82 -5.69 -0.22 -3.33
C GLY A 82 -4.62 0.81 -3.64
N PHE A 83 -3.39 0.36 -3.80
CA PHE A 83 -2.26 1.19 -4.20
C PHE A 83 -1.62 0.61 -5.46
N ASP A 84 -1.43 1.45 -6.47
CA ASP A 84 -0.65 1.16 -7.68
C ASP A 84 0.44 2.23 -7.83
N GLY A 85 1.70 1.84 -7.65
CA GLY A 85 2.78 2.81 -7.65
C GLY A 85 4.18 2.31 -7.28
N GLY A 86 5.17 3.19 -7.28
CA GLY A 86 6.53 2.78 -6.90
C GLY A 86 7.57 3.89 -6.85
N GLY A 87 8.83 3.50 -6.64
CA GLY A 87 9.96 4.42 -6.56
C GLY A 87 9.97 5.28 -5.30
N ALA A 88 9.59 4.69 -4.16
CA ALA A 88 9.63 5.32 -2.84
C ALA A 88 10.57 4.56 -1.91
N GLU A 89 11.12 5.25 -0.90
CA GLU A 89 11.99 4.60 0.10
C GLU A 89 11.17 3.73 1.07
N ALA A 90 9.94 4.13 1.39
CA ALA A 90 9.03 3.40 2.26
C ALA A 90 7.65 3.21 1.61
N LEU A 91 7.03 2.05 1.87
CA LEU A 91 5.69 1.68 1.39
C LEU A 91 4.58 2.02 2.40
N PRO A 92 3.30 2.09 1.94
CA PRO A 92 2.12 2.34 2.78
C PRO A 92 1.97 1.35 3.93
N ASP A 93 1.38 1.75 5.05
CA ASP A 93 0.73 0.77 5.91
C ASP A 93 -0.77 0.67 5.57
N PHE A 94 -1.30 -0.56 5.55
CA PHE A 94 -2.72 -0.81 5.33
C PHE A 94 -3.39 -1.34 6.59
N TYR A 95 -4.38 -0.61 7.09
CA TYR A 95 -5.17 -0.96 8.25
C TYR A 95 -6.67 -1.05 7.90
N GLY A 96 -7.30 -2.20 8.11
CA GLY A 96 -8.75 -2.33 8.06
C GLY A 96 -9.28 -3.35 7.06
N GLY A 97 -9.89 -2.89 5.97
CA GLY A 97 -10.55 -3.72 4.95
C GLY A 97 -9.57 -4.55 4.10
N ASP A 98 -10.08 -5.09 3.01
CA ASP A 98 -9.23 -5.81 2.05
C ASP A 98 -8.27 -4.83 1.38
N SER A 99 -7.02 -5.24 1.20
CA SER A 99 -5.94 -4.35 0.75
C SER A 99 -5.11 -4.97 -0.37
N GLY A 100 -4.65 -4.12 -1.29
CA GLY A 100 -3.83 -4.53 -2.43
C GLY A 100 -2.76 -3.51 -2.75
N PHE A 101 -1.54 -3.99 -2.97
CA PHE A 101 -0.42 -3.20 -3.45
C PHE A 101 0.11 -3.79 -4.75
N ASP A 102 0.28 -2.96 -5.77
CA ASP A 102 0.98 -3.26 -7.02
C ASP A 102 2.10 -2.21 -7.22
N GLY A 103 3.36 -2.64 -7.32
CA GLY A 103 4.47 -1.69 -7.36
C GLY A 103 5.89 -2.25 -7.37
N GLY A 104 6.89 -1.37 -7.31
CA GLY A 104 8.29 -1.83 -7.21
C GLY A 104 9.34 -0.73 -7.06
N GLY A 105 10.59 -1.16 -6.89
CA GLY A 105 11.74 -0.26 -6.70
C GLY A 105 11.71 0.45 -5.34
N VAL A 106 11.52 -0.34 -4.29
CA VAL A 106 11.28 0.12 -2.91
C VAL A 106 12.22 -0.63 -2.00
N GLU A 107 12.64 -0.06 -0.87
CA GLU A 107 13.60 -0.72 0.04
C GLU A 107 12.86 -1.61 1.07
N ALA A 108 11.72 -1.16 1.56
CA ALA A 108 10.87 -1.86 2.52
C ALA A 108 9.44 -1.99 2.02
N LEU A 109 8.81 -3.15 2.28
CA LEU A 109 7.45 -3.46 1.84
C LEU A 109 6.34 -2.99 2.80
N PRO A 110 5.05 -2.95 2.38
CA PRO A 110 3.96 -2.36 3.16
C PRO A 110 3.42 -3.35 4.19
N ASP A 111 3.19 -2.94 5.44
CA ASP A 111 2.54 -3.85 6.38
C ASP A 111 1.02 -3.90 6.14
N PHE A 112 0.46 -5.10 6.26
CA PHE A 112 -0.96 -5.34 6.06
C PHE A 112 -1.62 -5.86 7.34
N TYR A 113 -2.56 -5.09 7.85
CA TYR A 113 -3.33 -5.38 9.05
C TYR A 113 -4.83 -5.35 8.74
N GLY A 114 -5.48 -6.50 8.64
CA GLY A 114 -6.94 -6.53 8.51
C GLY A 114 -7.51 -7.63 7.62
N GLY A 115 -8.25 -7.22 6.59
CA GLY A 115 -8.92 -8.11 5.64
C GLY A 115 -7.96 -8.92 4.76
N ALA A 116 -8.46 -9.44 3.64
CA ALA A 116 -7.59 -10.11 2.68
C ALA A 116 -6.56 -9.14 2.10
N SER A 117 -5.32 -9.58 1.93
CA SER A 117 -4.20 -8.73 1.53
C SER A 117 -3.43 -9.32 0.36
N GLY A 118 -2.99 -8.45 -0.55
CA GLY A 118 -2.24 -8.84 -1.74
C GLY A 118 -1.10 -7.89 -2.03
N PHE A 119 0.08 -8.44 -2.29
CA PHE A 119 1.24 -7.69 -2.77
C PHE A 119 1.71 -8.25 -4.11
N HIS A 120 1.89 -7.36 -5.09
CA HIS A 120 2.55 -7.64 -6.36
C HIS A 120 3.71 -6.66 -6.56
N GLY A 121 4.94 -7.15 -6.71
CA GLY A 121 6.05 -6.23 -6.93
C GLY A 121 7.46 -6.81 -6.93
N CYS A 122 8.48 -5.98 -7.17
CA CYS A 122 9.88 -6.42 -7.13
C CYS A 122 10.86 -5.37 -6.59
N GLY A 123 12.00 -5.87 -6.10
CA GLY A 123 13.15 -5.04 -5.74
C GLY A 123 13.22 -4.58 -4.28
N ALA A 124 12.45 -5.17 -3.38
CA ALA A 124 12.52 -4.88 -1.94
C ALA A 124 13.54 -5.75 -1.23
N GLU A 125 14.34 -5.14 -0.36
CA GLU A 125 15.29 -5.87 0.50
C GLU A 125 14.59 -6.53 1.69
N VAL A 126 13.51 -5.89 2.20
CA VAL A 126 12.70 -6.36 3.33
C VAL A 126 11.25 -6.58 2.89
N LEU A 127 10.72 -7.77 3.15
CA LEU A 127 9.33 -8.16 2.84
C LEU A 127 8.35 -7.79 3.96
N PRO A 128 7.02 -7.76 3.69
CA PRO A 128 6.04 -7.13 4.57
C PRO A 128 5.51 -8.09 5.64
N ASP A 129 5.00 -7.55 6.74
CA ASP A 129 4.26 -8.34 7.72
C ASP A 129 2.79 -8.46 7.30
N PHE A 130 2.31 -9.71 7.18
CA PHE A 130 0.90 -10.01 6.90
C PHE A 130 0.22 -10.51 8.17
N CYS A 131 -0.47 -9.61 8.84
CA CYS A 131 -1.17 -9.89 10.07
C CYS A 131 -2.68 -9.88 9.80
N VAL A 132 -3.28 -11.07 9.67
CA VAL A 132 -4.73 -11.36 9.52
C VAL A 132 -5.20 -11.49 8.05
N GLY A 133 -6.16 -12.40 7.83
CA GLY A 133 -6.84 -12.62 6.55
C GLY A 133 -6.16 -13.64 5.64
N ASP A 134 -6.72 -13.79 4.43
CA ASP A 134 -6.06 -14.50 3.34
C ASP A 134 -5.00 -13.57 2.75
N SER A 135 -3.77 -14.06 2.57
CA SER A 135 -2.65 -13.22 2.13
C SER A 135 -1.95 -13.78 0.90
N GLY A 136 -1.60 -12.91 -0.04
CA GLY A 136 -0.93 -13.26 -1.28
C GLY A 136 0.28 -12.38 -1.53
N PHE A 137 1.44 -12.97 -1.75
CA PHE A 137 2.65 -12.28 -2.15
C PHE A 137 3.12 -12.80 -3.51
N ASP A 138 3.30 -11.92 -4.48
CA ASP A 138 3.91 -12.21 -5.77
C ASP A 138 5.05 -11.22 -6.07
N GLY A 139 6.29 -11.63 -5.86
CA GLY A 139 7.42 -10.74 -6.03
C GLY A 139 8.81 -11.35 -5.96
N GLY A 140 9.86 -10.59 -6.27
CA GLY A 140 11.23 -11.11 -6.31
C GLY A 140 12.30 -10.12 -5.86
N GLY A 141 13.44 -10.66 -5.39
CA GLY A 141 14.63 -9.90 -5.03
C GLY A 141 14.81 -9.56 -3.55
N ALA A 142 14.05 -10.19 -2.65
CA ALA A 142 14.18 -9.90 -1.22
C ALA A 142 15.18 -10.78 -0.48
N GLU A 143 15.86 -10.20 0.50
CA GLU A 143 16.98 -10.83 1.21
C GLU A 143 16.54 -11.43 2.56
N ALA A 144 15.45 -10.95 3.16
CA ALA A 144 14.89 -11.46 4.42
C ALA A 144 13.35 -11.47 4.43
N LEU A 145 12.77 -12.51 5.02
CA LEU A 145 11.32 -12.72 5.19
C LEU A 145 10.89 -12.71 6.66
N LEU A 146 9.66 -12.24 6.92
CA LEU A 146 8.99 -12.21 8.23
C LEU A 146 7.61 -12.94 8.19
N ASP A 147 6.83 -12.76 9.26
CA ASP A 147 5.76 -13.64 9.78
C ASP A 147 4.46 -13.58 8.95
N PHE A 148 4.05 -14.71 8.40
CA PHE A 148 2.72 -14.86 7.79
C PHE A 148 1.75 -15.43 8.82
N CYS A 149 0.81 -14.59 9.26
CA CYS A 149 -0.25 -14.97 10.18
C CYS A 149 -1.62 -14.84 9.49
N GLY A 150 -2.09 -15.91 8.84
CA GLY A 150 -3.33 -15.90 8.03
C GLY A 150 -3.98 -17.28 7.89
N GLU A 151 -5.23 -17.32 7.42
CA GLU A 151 -5.95 -18.58 7.21
C GLU A 151 -5.38 -19.34 6.00
N ASP A 152 -5.47 -18.74 4.80
CA ASP A 152 -4.84 -19.20 3.56
C ASP A 152 -3.78 -18.20 3.06
N SER A 153 -2.52 -18.62 2.95
CA SER A 153 -1.41 -17.76 2.51
C SER A 153 -0.68 -18.34 1.29
N GLY A 154 -0.45 -17.49 0.29
CA GLY A 154 0.28 -17.81 -0.94
C GLY A 154 1.53 -16.95 -1.12
N PHE A 155 2.66 -17.59 -1.42
CA PHE A 155 3.90 -16.89 -1.76
C PHE A 155 4.43 -17.40 -3.10
N ASN A 156 4.62 -16.48 -4.04
CA ASN A 156 5.28 -16.68 -5.31
C ASN A 156 6.47 -15.72 -5.41
N GLY A 157 7.69 -16.24 -5.39
CA GLY A 157 8.85 -15.36 -5.50
C GLY A 157 10.18 -16.02 -5.74
N GLY A 158 11.15 -15.22 -6.19
CA GLY A 158 12.53 -15.64 -6.46
C GLY A 158 13.53 -14.79 -5.68
N GLY A 159 14.61 -15.44 -5.19
CA GLY A 159 15.74 -14.75 -4.55
C GLY A 159 15.68 -14.61 -3.03
N ALA A 160 14.67 -15.14 -2.35
CA ALA A 160 14.62 -15.13 -0.88
C ALA A 160 15.68 -16.03 -0.24
N GLU A 161 16.56 -15.45 0.59
CA GLU A 161 17.70 -16.14 1.21
C GLU A 161 17.36 -16.77 2.58
N THR A 162 16.33 -16.29 3.30
CA THR A 162 15.92 -16.80 4.63
C THR A 162 14.41 -16.75 4.86
N LEU A 163 13.84 -17.69 5.64
CA LEU A 163 12.41 -17.81 6.00
C LEU A 163 12.30 -18.05 7.52
N SER A 164 11.57 -17.21 8.28
CA SER A 164 11.59 -17.27 9.77
C SER A 164 10.33 -17.76 10.48
N ASP A 165 9.10 -17.54 10.01
CA ASP A 165 7.90 -18.15 10.63
C ASP A 165 6.66 -18.15 9.72
N PHE A 166 5.84 -19.21 9.79
CA PHE A 166 4.59 -19.35 9.05
C PHE A 166 3.51 -19.96 9.95
N CYS A 167 2.45 -19.20 10.19
CA CYS A 167 1.27 -19.64 10.92
C CYS A 167 0.04 -19.61 10.00
N SER A 168 -0.11 -20.62 9.13
CA SER A 168 -1.31 -20.79 8.27
C SER A 168 -1.79 -22.25 8.19
N ASN A 169 -3.10 -22.43 8.00
CA ASN A 169 -3.78 -23.73 7.93
C ASN A 169 -3.86 -24.28 6.49
N GLY A 170 -3.57 -23.44 5.47
CA GLY A 170 -3.57 -23.79 4.05
C GLY A 170 -2.51 -23.00 3.27
N THR A 171 -1.30 -23.56 3.12
CA THR A 171 -0.19 -22.86 2.46
C THR A 171 0.13 -23.43 1.07
N GLY A 172 0.33 -22.53 0.11
CA GLY A 172 0.90 -22.81 -1.21
C GLY A 172 2.17 -22.00 -1.43
N PHE A 173 3.34 -22.66 -1.41
CA PHE A 173 4.63 -21.99 -1.59
C PHE A 173 5.27 -22.40 -2.90
N THR A 174 5.55 -21.42 -3.77
CA THR A 174 6.35 -21.64 -4.98
C THR A 174 7.52 -20.65 -4.97
N ALA A 175 8.64 -21.06 -4.38
CA ALA A 175 9.91 -20.35 -4.57
C ALA A 175 10.95 -21.25 -5.23
N VAL A 176 11.75 -20.65 -6.11
CA VAL A 176 12.91 -21.31 -6.71
C VAL A 176 14.16 -20.80 -6.01
N THR A 177 14.59 -21.44 -4.90
CA THR A 177 16.00 -21.46 -4.40
C THR A 177 16.19 -22.45 -3.22
N THR A 178 17.44 -22.87 -3.01
CA THR A 178 17.92 -23.89 -2.06
C THR A 178 17.62 -23.54 -0.60
N ILE A 179 16.77 -24.33 0.05
CA ILE A 179 16.49 -24.23 1.49
C ILE A 179 17.68 -24.82 2.27
N PHE A 180 18.36 -24.02 3.10
CA PHE A 180 19.19 -24.54 4.19
C PHE A 180 18.37 -24.57 5.48
N LEU A 181 17.97 -25.76 5.91
CA LEU A 181 17.46 -26.02 7.25
C LEU A 181 18.68 -26.09 8.19
N HIS A 182 18.78 -25.19 9.17
CA HIS A 182 19.76 -25.27 10.26
C HIS A 182 19.08 -25.72 11.55
#